data_AF-A0A9C7G919-F1
#
_entry.id   AF-A0A9C7G919-F1
#
_cell.length_a   1.000
_cell.length_b   1.000
_cell.length_c   1.000
_cell.angle_alpha   90.00
_cell.angle_beta   90.00
_cell.angle_gamma   90.00
#
_symmetry.space_group_name_H-M   'P 1'
#
loop_
_entity.id
_entity.type
_entity.pdbx_description
1 polymer ?
#
loop_
_entity_poly.entity_id
_entity_poly.type
_entity_poly.pdbx_seq_one_letter_code
_entity_poly.pdbx_strand_id
1 'polypeptide(L)'
;MMKNVFLLLFIVSLSFNYYQHRQNNNFKLSIGSEYLNTVRNTVFDLDGPSTFWIEELKKDKGDVLLERHIGELQANAINFNKIGGKYQIIGVQLQHISNLYWDLSTAVKNKDNDKIIDLNSQIEEHKNFIIKVLKQVDKNLGDNQILWYRELSNPNSKTSNLFWNELKAFESNNKN
;
A
#
# COMPACT_ATOMS: atom_id res chain seq x y z
N MET A 1 43.76 31.06 25.43
CA MET A 1 42.29 31.23 25.41
C MET A 1 41.68 30.86 24.06
N MET A 2 42.13 31.45 22.94
CA MET A 2 41.55 31.21 21.60
C MET A 2 41.57 29.74 21.13
N LYS A 3 42.64 28.97 21.39
CA LYS A 3 42.73 27.53 21.05
C LYS A 3 41.66 26.67 21.73
N ASN A 4 41.34 26.97 22.99
CA ASN A 4 40.34 26.22 23.76
C ASN A 4 38.92 26.53 23.26
N VAL A 5 38.68 27.77 22.81
CA VAL A 5 37.41 28.16 22.18
C VAL A 5 37.23 27.41 20.85
N PHE A 6 38.26 27.32 20.00
CA PHE A 6 38.19 26.56 18.76
C PHE A 6 37.95 25.06 18.99
N LEU A 7 38.64 24.45 19.97
CA LEU A 7 38.42 23.05 20.31
C LEU A 7 36.97 22.81 20.80
N LEU A 8 36.44 23.71 21.64
CA LEU A 8 35.06 23.62 22.12
C LEU A 8 34.05 23.76 20.98
N LEU A 9 34.23 24.74 20.09
CA LEU A 9 33.36 24.92 18.91
C LEU A 9 33.41 23.70 17.98
N PHE A 10 34.58 23.09 17.80
CA PHE A 10 34.72 21.87 17.01
C PHE A 10 33.98 20.68 17.64
N ILE A 11 34.11 20.47 18.95
CA ILE A 11 33.40 19.40 19.67
C ILE A 11 31.88 19.60 19.60
N VAL A 12 31.40 20.84 19.77
CA VAL A 12 29.98 21.17 19.64
C VAL A 12 29.48 20.90 18.22
N SER A 13 30.24 21.30 17.20
CA SER A 13 29.90 21.04 15.80
C SER A 13 29.83 19.54 15.48
N LEU A 14 30.81 18.75 15.93
CA LEU A 14 30.79 17.29 15.76
C LEU A 14 29.59 16.64 16.45
N SER A 15 29.29 17.07 17.69
CA SER A 15 28.16 16.55 18.47
C SER A 15 26.84 16.86 17.77
N PHE A 16 26.69 18.07 17.24
CA PHE A 16 25.50 18.48 16.51
C PHE A 16 25.34 17.72 15.18
N ASN A 17 26.43 17.54 14.42
CA ASN A 17 26.42 16.73 13.20
C ASN A 17 26.05 15.27 13.48
N TYR A 18 26.60 14.68 14.54
CA TYR A 18 26.24 13.32 14.96
C TYR A 18 24.75 13.21 15.34
N TYR A 19 24.24 14.18 16.10
CA TYR A 19 22.82 14.24 16.44
C TYR A 19 21.94 14.33 15.19
N GLN A 20 22.25 15.22 14.25
CA GLN A 20 21.52 15.34 12.98
C GLN A 20 21.57 14.05 12.17
N HIS A 21 22.74 13.41 12.07
CA HIS A 21 22.88 12.14 11.36
C HIS A 21 22.00 11.05 11.97
N ARG A 22 21.98 10.94 13.31
CA ARG A 22 21.11 10.01 14.03
C ARG A 22 19.63 10.30 13.78
N GLN A 23 19.22 11.57 13.84
CA GLN A 23 17.82 11.94 13.60
C GLN A 23 17.38 11.65 12.16
N ASN A 24 18.26 11.90 11.18
CA ASN A 24 17.99 11.55 9.79
C ASN A 24 17.83 10.02 9.60
N ASN A 25 18.68 9.22 10.26
CA ASN A 25 18.55 7.76 10.18
C ASN A 25 17.26 7.27 10.87
N ASN A 26 16.91 7.82 12.03
CA ASN A 26 15.64 7.50 12.70
C ASN A 26 14.43 7.86 11.85
N PHE A 27 14.46 9.02 11.19
CA PHE A 27 13.41 9.43 10.25
C PHE A 27 13.26 8.42 9.10
N LYS A 28 14.36 8.04 8.46
CA LYS A 28 14.36 7.03 7.38
C LYS A 28 13.83 5.68 7.84
N LEU A 29 14.23 5.22 9.04
CA LEU A 29 13.73 3.98 9.63
C LEU A 29 12.22 4.05 9.88
N SER A 30 11.73 5.15 10.44
CA SER A 30 10.31 5.36 10.72
C SER A 30 9.47 5.32 9.46
N ILE A 31 9.81 6.13 8.45
CA ILE A 31 9.07 6.18 7.19
C ILE A 31 9.18 4.85 6.43
N GLY A 32 10.36 4.23 6.42
CA GLY A 32 10.56 2.91 5.84
C GLY A 32 9.70 1.82 6.49
N SER A 33 9.53 1.87 7.80
CA SER A 33 8.62 0.96 8.53
C SER A 33 7.16 1.21 8.18
N GLU A 34 6.76 2.47 8.01
CA GLU A 34 5.39 2.83 7.59
C GLU A 34 5.08 2.27 6.20
N TYR A 35 6.04 2.37 5.27
CA TYR A 35 5.90 1.79 3.93
C TYR A 35 5.78 0.27 3.95
N LEU A 36 6.67 -0.39 4.69
CA LEU A 36 6.63 -1.85 4.89
C LEU A 36 5.27 -2.30 5.44
N ASN A 37 4.79 -1.64 6.50
CA ASN A 37 3.52 -1.96 7.13
C ASN A 37 2.35 -1.71 6.18
N THR A 38 2.36 -0.61 5.43
CA THR A 38 1.32 -0.31 4.43
C THR A 38 1.21 -1.44 3.40
N VAL A 39 2.34 -1.91 2.87
CA VAL A 39 2.35 -3.01 1.90
C VAL A 39 1.84 -4.31 2.52
N ARG A 40 2.35 -4.69 3.70
CA ARG A 40 1.97 -5.96 4.35
C ARG A 40 0.51 -5.96 4.80
N ASN A 41 0.04 -4.87 5.40
CA ASN A 41 -1.36 -4.74 5.80
C ASN A 41 -2.28 -4.83 4.58
N THR A 42 -1.94 -4.15 3.48
CA THR A 42 -2.75 -4.25 2.25
C THR A 42 -2.80 -5.68 1.70
N VAL A 43 -1.68 -6.40 1.71
CA VAL A 43 -1.66 -7.81 1.31
C VAL A 43 -2.52 -8.67 2.22
N PHE A 44 -2.47 -8.42 3.53
CA PHE A 44 -3.27 -9.13 4.53
C PHE A 44 -4.76 -8.84 4.37
N ASP A 45 -5.15 -7.57 4.24
CA ASP A 45 -6.54 -7.14 4.10
C ASP A 45 -7.18 -7.65 2.81
N LEU A 46 -6.38 -7.87 1.76
CA LEU A 46 -6.82 -8.47 0.51
C LEU A 46 -6.71 -10.01 0.50
N ASP A 47 -6.18 -10.64 1.54
CA ASP A 47 -5.99 -12.09 1.56
C ASP A 47 -7.34 -12.81 1.76
N GLY A 48 -7.58 -13.86 0.98
CA GLY A 48 -8.83 -14.62 1.00
C GLY A 48 -9.79 -14.28 -0.16
N PRO A 49 -10.70 -15.20 -0.52
CA PRO A 49 -11.54 -15.06 -1.72
C PRO A 49 -12.68 -14.05 -1.52
N SER A 50 -13.00 -13.26 -2.53
CA SER A 50 -14.10 -12.29 -2.53
C SER A 50 -15.48 -12.96 -2.44
N THR A 51 -15.57 -14.24 -2.80
CA THR A 51 -16.78 -15.05 -2.63
C THR A 51 -17.21 -15.15 -1.16
N PHE A 52 -16.29 -14.97 -0.21
CA PHE A 52 -16.61 -14.81 1.20
C PHE A 52 -17.67 -13.71 1.43
N TRP A 53 -17.49 -12.56 0.78
CA TRP A 53 -18.37 -11.41 0.95
C TRP A 53 -19.77 -11.66 0.40
N ILE A 54 -19.92 -12.46 -0.66
CA ILE A 54 -21.24 -12.84 -1.21
C ILE A 54 -22.07 -13.56 -0.15
N GLU A 55 -21.47 -14.48 0.60
CA GLU A 55 -22.15 -15.22 1.66
C GLU A 55 -22.31 -14.38 2.94
N GLU A 56 -21.32 -13.55 3.28
CA GLU A 56 -21.38 -12.69 4.46
C GLU A 56 -22.48 -11.63 4.35
N LEU A 57 -22.66 -11.05 3.17
CA LEU A 57 -23.70 -10.04 2.89
C LEU A 57 -25.13 -10.59 3.00
N LYS A 58 -25.32 -11.91 2.96
CA LYS A 58 -26.63 -12.55 3.20
C LYS A 58 -26.96 -12.68 4.69
N LYS A 59 -25.98 -12.50 5.57
CA LYS A 59 -26.15 -12.64 7.03
C LYS A 59 -26.59 -11.32 7.67
N ASP A 60 -27.11 -11.43 8.89
CA ASP A 60 -27.38 -10.25 9.72
C ASP A 60 -26.05 -9.51 10.00
N LYS A 61 -26.05 -8.19 9.79
CA LYS A 61 -24.88 -7.28 9.88
C LYS A 61 -23.78 -7.47 8.83
N GLY A 62 -24.00 -8.22 7.76
CA GLY A 62 -23.02 -8.37 6.67
C GLY A 62 -22.59 -7.01 6.08
N ASP A 63 -23.52 -6.06 5.95
CA ASP A 63 -23.25 -4.70 5.49
C ASP A 63 -22.27 -3.93 6.39
N VAL A 64 -22.37 -4.10 7.72
CA VAL A 64 -21.50 -3.40 8.68
C VAL A 64 -20.06 -3.93 8.60
N LEU A 65 -19.91 -5.25 8.43
CA LEU A 65 -18.60 -5.86 8.22
C LEU A 65 -17.96 -5.42 6.90
N LEU A 66 -18.77 -5.34 5.84
CA LEU A 66 -18.29 -4.85 4.55
C LEU A 66 -17.85 -3.39 4.64
N GLU A 67 -18.62 -2.53 5.30
CA GLU A 67 -18.27 -1.12 5.47
C GLU A 67 -16.94 -0.94 6.19
N ARG A 68 -16.68 -1.76 7.23
CA ARG A 68 -15.38 -1.78 7.90
C ARG A 68 -14.25 -2.20 6.95
N HIS A 69 -14.45 -3.28 6.18
CA HIS A 69 -13.45 -3.74 5.22
C HIS A 69 -13.16 -2.67 4.16
N ILE A 70 -14.19 -2.02 3.63
CA ILE A 70 -14.04 -0.89 2.70
C ILE A 70 -13.26 0.26 3.37
N GLY A 71 -13.52 0.56 4.64
CA GLY A 71 -12.76 1.54 5.41
C GLY A 71 -11.26 1.20 5.50
N GLU A 72 -10.93 -0.07 5.70
CA GLU A 72 -9.54 -0.57 5.73
C GLU A 72 -8.86 -0.41 4.34
N LEU A 73 -9.56 -0.77 3.25
CA LEU A 73 -9.08 -0.56 1.88
C LEU A 73 -8.85 0.92 1.55
N GLN A 74 -9.76 1.81 1.97
CA GLN A 74 -9.64 3.26 1.77
C GLN A 74 -8.47 3.84 2.58
N ALA A 75 -8.26 3.38 3.82
CA ALA A 75 -7.13 3.80 4.63
C ALA A 75 -5.80 3.40 3.97
N ASN A 76 -5.70 2.16 3.47
CA ASN A 76 -4.53 1.71 2.71
C ASN A 76 -4.34 2.51 1.43
N ALA A 77 -5.43 2.82 0.71
CA ALA A 77 -5.37 3.64 -0.50
C ALA A 77 -4.79 5.03 -0.23
N ILE A 78 -5.24 5.68 0.85
CA ILE A 78 -4.71 6.97 1.29
C ILE A 78 -3.21 6.86 1.59
N ASN A 79 -2.77 5.78 2.24
CA ASN A 79 -1.35 5.58 2.55
C ASN A 79 -0.52 5.45 1.27
N PHE A 80 -0.95 4.65 0.28
CA PHE A 80 -0.28 4.59 -1.02
C PHE A 80 -0.25 5.94 -1.75
N ASN A 81 -1.33 6.71 -1.65
CA ASN A 81 -1.40 8.04 -2.25
C ASN A 81 -0.38 9.02 -1.61
N LYS A 82 -0.16 8.90 -0.29
CA LYS A 82 0.86 9.68 0.45
C LYS A 82 2.29 9.30 0.10
N ILE A 83 2.56 8.02 -0.22
CA ILE A 83 3.88 7.58 -0.72
C ILE A 83 4.24 8.34 -2.00
N GLY A 84 3.25 8.56 -2.88
CA GLY A 84 3.41 9.35 -4.08
C GLY A 84 3.99 8.59 -5.27
N GLY A 85 4.27 9.31 -6.36
CA GLY A 85 4.87 8.74 -7.57
C GLY A 85 4.03 7.61 -8.18
N LYS A 86 4.69 6.52 -8.60
CA LYS A 86 4.03 5.39 -9.28
C LYS A 86 3.26 4.48 -8.33
N TYR A 87 3.41 4.66 -7.01
CA TYR A 87 2.73 3.86 -5.99
C TYR A 87 1.28 4.29 -5.78
N GLN A 88 0.94 5.54 -6.13
CA GLN A 88 -0.44 6.06 -6.07
C GLN A 88 -1.42 5.22 -6.89
N ILE A 89 -0.93 4.53 -7.91
CA ILE A 89 -1.70 3.58 -8.72
C ILE A 89 -2.36 2.52 -7.84
N ILE A 90 -1.65 1.95 -6.86
CA ILE A 90 -2.24 0.97 -5.96
C ILE A 90 -3.36 1.61 -5.14
N GLY A 91 -3.19 2.86 -4.73
CA GLY A 91 -4.24 3.63 -4.06
C GLY A 91 -5.50 3.76 -4.93
N VAL A 92 -5.33 4.08 -6.21
CA VAL A 92 -6.45 4.14 -7.18
C VAL A 92 -7.13 2.78 -7.33
N GLN A 93 -6.36 1.70 -7.44
CA GLN A 93 -6.91 0.35 -7.58
C GLN A 93 -7.66 -0.12 -6.32
N LEU A 94 -7.16 0.21 -5.12
CA LEU A 94 -7.85 -0.07 -3.86
C LEU A 94 -9.17 0.71 -3.73
N GLN A 95 -9.19 1.98 -4.16
CA GLN A 95 -10.42 2.77 -4.23
C GLN A 95 -11.41 2.16 -5.23
N HIS A 96 -10.93 1.68 -6.37
CA HIS A 96 -11.77 1.00 -7.35
C HIS A 96 -12.39 -0.28 -6.77
N ILE A 97 -11.59 -1.14 -6.14
CA ILE A 97 -12.08 -2.35 -5.44
C ILE A 97 -13.13 -1.99 -4.37
N SER A 98 -12.91 -0.92 -3.62
CA SER A 98 -13.87 -0.45 -2.61
C SER A 98 -15.23 -0.12 -3.23
N ASN A 99 -15.25 0.48 -4.41
CA ASN A 99 -16.49 0.77 -5.14
C ASN A 99 -17.12 -0.51 -5.69
N LEU A 100 -16.33 -1.45 -6.21
CA LEU A 100 -16.83 -2.75 -6.65
C LEU A 100 -17.50 -3.52 -5.51
N TYR A 101 -16.97 -3.43 -4.29
CA TYR A 101 -17.60 -4.03 -3.10
C TYR A 101 -18.95 -3.37 -2.74
N TRP A 102 -19.07 -2.05 -2.87
CA TRP A 102 -20.36 -1.36 -2.71
C TRP A 102 -21.39 -1.83 -3.75
N ASP A 103 -20.97 -1.95 -5.01
CA ASP A 103 -21.81 -2.45 -6.09
C ASP A 103 -22.21 -3.91 -5.85
N LEU A 104 -21.30 -4.72 -5.28
CA LEU A 104 -21.55 -6.11 -4.92
C LEU A 104 -22.62 -6.21 -3.83
N SER A 105 -22.55 -5.40 -2.77
CA SER A 105 -23.60 -5.33 -1.73
C SER A 105 -24.96 -5.01 -2.35
N THR A 106 -25.01 -4.06 -3.28
CA THR A 106 -26.25 -3.70 -3.99
C THR A 106 -26.77 -4.86 -4.84
N ALA A 107 -25.89 -5.55 -5.58
CA ALA A 107 -26.26 -6.69 -6.41
C ALA A 107 -26.78 -7.87 -5.58
N VAL A 108 -26.14 -8.17 -4.44
CA VAL A 108 -26.57 -9.22 -3.49
C VAL A 108 -27.96 -8.91 -2.94
N LYS A 109 -28.22 -7.67 -2.51
CA LYS A 109 -29.55 -7.24 -2.02
C LYS A 109 -30.64 -7.38 -3.07
N ASN A 110 -30.30 -7.06 -4.33
CA ASN A 110 -31.23 -7.16 -5.46
C ASN A 110 -31.34 -8.60 -6.02
N LYS A 111 -30.54 -9.55 -5.53
CA LYS A 111 -30.46 -10.94 -6.01
C LYS A 111 -30.11 -11.04 -7.51
N ASP A 112 -29.27 -10.12 -7.99
CA ASP A 112 -28.80 -10.07 -9.37
C ASP A 112 -27.56 -10.96 -9.53
N ASN A 113 -27.79 -12.26 -9.79
CA ASN A 113 -26.73 -13.27 -9.82
C ASN A 113 -25.70 -13.01 -10.93
N ASP A 114 -26.13 -12.54 -12.10
CA ASP A 114 -25.22 -12.28 -13.22
C ASP A 114 -24.25 -11.14 -12.86
N LYS A 115 -24.78 -10.07 -12.26
CA LYS A 115 -23.97 -8.96 -11.77
C LYS A 115 -23.06 -9.36 -10.60
N ILE A 116 -23.52 -10.23 -9.70
CA ILE A 116 -22.69 -10.76 -8.60
C ILE A 116 -21.46 -11.50 -9.14
N ILE A 117 -21.65 -12.36 -10.15
CA ILE A 117 -20.56 -13.14 -10.76
C ILE A 117 -19.54 -12.21 -11.42
N ASP A 118 -20.03 -11.25 -12.21
CA ASP A 118 -19.18 -10.26 -12.90
C ASP A 118 -18.35 -9.42 -11.92
N LEU A 119 -19.01 -8.80 -10.92
CA LEU A 119 -18.33 -8.00 -9.90
C LEU A 119 -17.32 -8.82 -9.09
N ASN A 120 -17.67 -10.05 -8.71
CA ASN A 120 -16.76 -10.94 -8.00
C ASN A 120 -15.50 -11.24 -8.82
N SER A 121 -15.66 -11.47 -10.14
CA SER A 121 -14.54 -11.69 -11.06
C SER A 121 -13.63 -10.47 -11.14
N GLN A 122 -14.21 -9.27 -11.32
CA GLN A 122 -13.44 -8.02 -11.36
C GLN A 122 -12.69 -7.77 -10.04
N ILE A 123 -13.34 -7.96 -8.89
CA ILE A 123 -12.71 -7.82 -7.58
C ILE A 123 -11.51 -8.77 -7.47
N GLU A 124 -11.68 -10.06 -7.79
CA GLU A 124 -10.58 -11.03 -7.75
C GLU A 124 -9.42 -10.64 -8.65
N GLU A 125 -9.72 -10.18 -9.85
CA GLU A 125 -8.71 -9.79 -10.83
C GLU A 125 -7.84 -8.63 -10.32
N HIS A 126 -8.47 -7.53 -9.89
CA HIS A 126 -7.77 -6.37 -9.34
C HIS A 126 -7.01 -6.72 -8.06
N LYS A 127 -7.62 -7.51 -7.18
CA LYS A 127 -7.01 -7.98 -5.93
C LYS A 127 -5.76 -8.81 -6.21
N ASN A 128 -5.84 -9.78 -7.13
CA ASN A 128 -4.73 -10.64 -7.50
C ASN A 128 -3.59 -9.84 -8.13
N PHE A 129 -3.89 -8.85 -8.96
CA PHE A 129 -2.90 -7.91 -9.45
C PHE A 129 -2.17 -7.20 -8.31
N ILE A 130 -2.91 -6.56 -7.39
CA ILE A 130 -2.31 -5.82 -6.26
C ILE A 130 -1.46 -6.77 -5.41
N ILE A 131 -2.01 -7.90 -4.97
CA ILE A 131 -1.32 -8.88 -4.13
C ILE A 131 -0.03 -9.37 -4.80
N LYS A 132 -0.07 -9.70 -6.10
CA LYS A 132 1.09 -10.17 -6.85
C LYS A 132 2.22 -9.14 -6.80
N VAL A 133 1.92 -7.89 -7.15
CA VAL A 133 2.92 -6.82 -7.18
C VAL A 133 3.45 -6.54 -5.78
N LEU A 134 2.58 -6.41 -4.78
CA LEU A 134 2.96 -6.11 -3.40
C LEU A 134 3.79 -7.23 -2.76
N LYS A 135 3.44 -8.50 -2.96
CA LYS A 135 4.24 -9.64 -2.47
C LYS A 135 5.61 -9.70 -3.14
N GLN A 136 5.71 -9.34 -4.42
CA GLN A 136 7.01 -9.27 -5.10
C GLN A 136 7.88 -8.16 -4.52
N VAL A 137 7.29 -7.01 -4.18
CA VAL A 137 7.99 -5.89 -3.53
C VAL A 137 8.47 -6.29 -2.14
N ASP A 138 7.58 -6.86 -1.31
CA ASP A 138 7.95 -7.33 0.02
C ASP A 138 9.10 -8.36 -0.03
N LYS A 139 9.02 -9.32 -0.96
CA LYS A 139 10.11 -10.28 -1.20
C LYS A 139 11.43 -9.62 -1.60
N ASN A 140 11.39 -8.59 -2.43
CA ASN A 140 12.60 -7.91 -2.93
C ASN A 140 13.26 -7.03 -1.87
N LEU A 141 12.47 -6.43 -0.98
CA LEU A 141 12.95 -5.45 0.00
C LEU A 141 13.19 -6.06 1.39
N GLY A 142 12.51 -7.17 1.71
CA GLY A 142 12.64 -7.88 2.99
C GLY A 142 12.29 -6.99 4.19
N ASP A 143 12.97 -7.18 5.31
CA ASP A 143 12.71 -6.42 6.54
C ASP A 143 13.58 -5.16 6.71
N ASN A 144 14.32 -4.74 5.68
CA ASN A 144 15.22 -3.58 5.78
C ASN A 144 14.49 -2.25 5.56
N GLN A 145 14.09 -1.57 6.63
CA GLN A 145 13.30 -0.35 6.57
C GLN A 145 14.03 0.80 5.83
N ILE A 146 15.37 0.89 5.93
CA ILE A 146 16.12 1.91 5.19
C ILE A 146 16.03 1.66 3.68
N LEU A 147 16.05 0.40 3.27
CA LEU A 147 15.87 0.01 1.87
C LEU A 147 14.45 0.34 1.40
N TRP A 148 13.43 0.05 2.21
CA TRP A 148 12.04 0.45 1.94
C TRP A 148 11.91 1.95 1.70
N TYR A 149 12.44 2.77 2.61
CA TYR A 149 12.48 4.22 2.45
C TYR A 149 13.12 4.60 1.12
N ARG A 150 14.34 4.11 0.85
CA ARG A 150 15.12 4.49 -0.33
C ARG A 150 14.42 4.13 -1.65
N GLU A 151 13.81 2.95 -1.73
CA GLU A 151 13.17 2.50 -2.96
C GLU A 151 11.81 3.18 -3.17
N LEU A 152 11.01 3.40 -2.11
CA LEU A 152 9.67 3.97 -2.26
C LEU A 152 9.66 5.50 -2.27
N SER A 153 10.65 6.17 -1.68
CA SER A 153 10.79 7.62 -1.78
C SER A 153 11.40 8.09 -3.11
N ASN A 154 11.92 7.18 -3.94
CA ASN A 154 12.54 7.50 -5.22
C ASN A 154 11.66 7.03 -6.39
N PRO A 155 11.07 7.93 -7.19
CA PRO A 155 10.20 7.56 -8.30
C PRO A 155 10.92 6.83 -9.45
N ASN A 156 12.25 6.86 -9.48
CA ASN A 156 13.08 6.19 -10.48
C ASN A 156 13.73 4.91 -9.95
N SER A 157 13.35 4.45 -8.76
CA SER A 157 13.89 3.23 -8.16
C SER A 157 13.53 1.97 -8.95
N LYS A 158 14.23 0.86 -8.65
CA LYS A 158 13.93 -0.43 -9.26
C LYS A 158 12.49 -0.85 -8.93
N THR A 159 12.08 -0.62 -7.69
CA THR A 159 10.74 -0.94 -7.19
C THR A 159 9.67 -0.09 -7.89
N SER A 160 9.87 1.22 -8.02
CA SER A 160 8.92 2.10 -8.71
C SER A 160 8.71 1.68 -10.17
N ASN A 161 9.81 1.36 -10.87
CA ASN A 161 9.73 0.88 -12.25
C ASN A 161 9.04 -0.48 -12.37
N LEU A 162 9.22 -1.36 -11.38
CA LEU A 162 8.49 -2.63 -11.30
C LEU A 162 6.98 -2.39 -11.23
N PHE A 163 6.49 -1.55 -10.32
CA PHE A 163 5.06 -1.21 -10.22
C PHE A 163 4.48 -0.74 -11.56
N TRP A 164 5.19 0.16 -12.23
CA TRP A 164 4.74 0.74 -13.50
C TRP A 164 4.66 -0.29 -14.62
N ASN A 165 5.64 -1.18 -14.69
CA ASN A 165 5.70 -2.20 -15.73
C ASN A 165 4.60 -3.26 -15.51
N GLU A 166 4.37 -3.67 -14.27
CA GLU A 166 3.28 -4.61 -13.93
C GLU A 166 1.91 -3.98 -14.19
N LEU A 167 1.71 -2.68 -13.89
CA LEU A 167 0.47 -1.99 -14.24
C LEU A 167 0.24 -2.00 -15.76
N LYS A 168 1.25 -1.63 -16.55
CA LYS A 168 1.12 -1.60 -18.02
C LYS A 168 0.76 -2.98 -18.58
N ALA A 169 1.33 -4.04 -18.01
CA ALA A 169 0.99 -5.41 -18.38
C ALA A 169 -0.46 -5.74 -18.02
N PHE A 170 -0.91 -5.37 -16.82
CA PHE A 170 -2.29 -5.54 -16.36
C PHE A 170 -3.29 -4.83 -17.29
N GLU A 171 -3.08 -3.54 -17.57
CA GLU A 171 -3.97 -2.76 -18.45
C GLU A 171 -3.99 -3.27 -19.90
N SER A 172 -2.90 -3.88 -20.37
CA SER A 172 -2.81 -4.43 -21.73
C SER A 172 -3.56 -5.76 -21.84
N ASN A 173 -3.57 -6.56 -20.77
CA ASN A 173 -4.34 -7.81 -20.73
C ASN A 173 -5.85 -7.56 -20.68
N ASN A 174 -6.29 -6.43 -20.11
CA ASN A 174 -7.72 -6.10 -19.97
C ASN A 174 -8.32 -5.36 -21.17
N LYS A 175 -7.50 -5.03 -22.16
CA LYS A 175 -7.93 -4.38 -23.41
C LYS A 175 -8.13 -5.36 -24.57
N ASN A 176 -7.79 -6.64 -24.36
CA ASN A 176 -7.97 -7.74 -25.32
C ASN A 176 -9.14 -8.62 -24.90
#